data_AF-A0A5U9KWF7-F1
#
_entry.id   AF-A0A5U9KWF7-F1
#
_cell.length_a   1.000
_cell.length_b   1.000
_cell.length_c   1.000
_cell.angle_alpha   90.00
_cell.angle_beta   90.00
_cell.angle_gamma   90.00
#
_symmetry.space_group_name_H-M   'P 1'
#
loop_
_entity.id
_entity.type
_entity.pdbx_description
1 polymer ?
#
loop_
_entity_poly.entity_id
_entity_poly.type
_entity_poly.pdbx_seq_one_letter_code
_entity_poly.pdbx_strand_id
1 'polypeptide(L)'
;MRIFGWFVLVIGVIWIIAAMNMNVTVSVGDGRYVNNIGLMSERQMHVIIGGVMLLCGVLMVAFGRKSSESQEDKVKCPFCAELINPEAIKCKHCGSDIKKEVEAIKTFRVSDMEFNEFFVTDKKGNHDIDYAKIHALAIIMKQANPGVNPADIWDKNKDEIMALKNMMPSIVREKFEKQLHSYFS
;
A
#
# COMPACT_ATOMS: atom_id res chain seq x y z
N MET A 1 -9.85 2.09 16.89
CA MET A 1 -10.68 2.31 18.10
C MET A 1 -10.54 1.21 19.15
N ARG A 2 -10.15 -0.02 18.79
CA ARG A 2 -9.96 -1.13 19.76
C ARG A 2 -8.96 -0.87 20.89
N ILE A 3 -7.81 -0.25 20.60
CA ILE A 3 -6.79 0.05 21.62
C ILE A 3 -7.35 0.99 22.69
N PHE A 4 -8.00 2.08 22.26
CA PHE A 4 -8.70 3.00 23.16
C PHE A 4 -9.81 2.31 23.96
N GLY A 5 -10.58 1.41 23.32
CA GLY A 5 -11.59 0.60 24.00
C GLY A 5 -11.02 -0.27 25.13
N TRP A 6 -9.85 -0.88 24.94
CA TRP A 6 -9.15 -1.63 25.99
C TRP A 6 -8.74 -0.75 27.17
N PHE A 7 -8.26 0.48 26.93
CA PHE A 7 -7.95 1.43 28.00
C PHE A 7 -9.19 1.77 28.83
N VAL A 8 -10.31 2.09 28.17
CA VAL A 8 -11.58 2.41 28.85
C VAL A 8 -12.08 1.21 29.67
N LEU A 9 -11.96 -0.01 29.15
CA LEU A 9 -12.31 -1.23 29.88
C LEU A 9 -11.50 -1.39 31.16
N VAL A 10 -10.16 -1.28 31.08
CA VAL A 10 -9.28 -1.43 32.25
C VAL A 10 -9.61 -0.39 33.32
N ILE A 11 -9.80 0.87 32.91
CA ILE A 11 -10.17 1.96 33.83
C ILE A 11 -11.54 1.68 34.47
N GLY A 12 -12.53 1.23 33.69
CA GLY A 12 -13.86 0.88 34.19
C GLY A 12 -13.83 -0.25 35.23
N VAL A 13 -13.04 -1.31 35.00
CA VAL A 13 -12.87 -2.41 35.97
C VAL A 13 -12.25 -1.90 37.28
N ILE A 14 -11.17 -1.13 37.19
CA ILE A 14 -10.48 -0.58 38.37
C ILE A 14 -11.44 0.31 39.18
N TRP A 15 -12.23 1.14 38.49
CA TRP A 15 -13.21 2.03 39.12
C TRP A 15 -14.29 1.27 39.91
N ILE A 16 -14.82 0.17 39.35
CA ILE A 16 -15.80 -0.66 40.04
C ILE A 16 -15.19 -1.33 41.28
N ILE A 17 -13.97 -1.88 41.16
CA ILE A 17 -13.29 -2.50 42.30
C ILE A 17 -13.10 -1.48 43.43
N ALA A 18 -12.69 -0.25 43.10
CA ALA A 18 -12.56 0.84 44.07
C ALA A 18 -13.91 1.19 44.72
N ALA A 19 -14.97 1.30 43.92
CA ALA A 19 -16.32 1.60 44.43
C ALA A 19 -16.84 0.50 45.36
N MET A 20 -16.63 -0.78 45.03
CA MET A 20 -17.04 -1.91 45.85
C MET A 20 -16.33 -1.96 47.21
N ASN A 21 -15.12 -1.37 47.32
CA ASN A 21 -14.36 -1.31 48.57
C ASN A 21 -14.75 -0.11 49.46
N MET A 22 -15.54 0.85 48.97
CA MET A 22 -15.89 2.05 49.74
C MET A 22 -16.78 1.73 50.95
N ASN A 23 -16.32 1.93 52.18
CA ASN A 23 -17.11 1.64 53.38
C ASN A 23 -18.40 2.47 53.42
N VAL A 24 -19.54 1.83 53.73
CA VAL A 24 -20.88 2.46 53.77
C VAL A 24 -21.42 2.61 55.19
N THR A 25 -20.62 2.29 56.21
CA THR A 25 -21.03 2.30 57.61
C THR A 25 -20.55 3.55 58.35
N VAL A 26 -21.36 3.99 59.31
CA VAL A 26 -21.00 5.04 60.27
C VAL A 26 -21.27 4.54 61.69
N SER A 27 -20.45 5.00 62.65
CA SER A 27 -20.62 4.67 64.07
C SER A 27 -21.73 5.51 64.70
N VAL A 28 -22.64 4.87 65.42
CA VAL A 28 -23.79 5.49 66.11
C VAL A 28 -23.70 5.20 67.60
N GLY A 29 -22.57 5.56 68.23
CA GLY A 29 -22.36 5.35 69.67
C GLY A 29 -22.41 3.88 70.13
N ASP A 30 -21.99 3.60 71.36
CA ASP A 30 -22.00 2.24 71.96
C ASP A 30 -21.34 1.13 71.11
N GLY A 31 -20.42 1.47 70.19
CA GLY A 31 -19.80 0.50 69.28
C GLY A 31 -20.74 -0.06 68.20
N ARG A 32 -21.94 0.50 68.02
CA ARG A 32 -22.89 0.09 66.99
C ARG A 32 -22.59 0.81 65.67
N TYR A 33 -22.61 0.06 64.57
CA TYR A 33 -22.47 0.60 63.22
C TYR A 33 -23.79 0.44 62.48
N VAL A 34 -24.17 1.48 61.73
CA VAL A 34 -25.34 1.43 60.84
C VAL A 34 -24.91 1.78 59.42
N ASN A 35 -25.60 1.22 58.44
CA ASN A 35 -25.38 1.59 57.05
C ASN A 35 -25.96 2.99 56.80
N ASN A 36 -25.12 3.89 56.32
CA ASN A 36 -25.53 5.22 55.94
C ASN A 36 -26.14 5.17 54.52
N ILE A 37 -27.41 5.58 54.41
CA ILE A 37 -28.16 5.55 53.15
C ILE A 37 -27.48 6.44 52.08
N GLY A 38 -26.93 7.58 52.46
CA GLY A 38 -26.21 8.49 51.55
C GLY A 38 -24.93 7.85 51.03
N LEU A 39 -24.11 7.27 51.92
CA LEU A 39 -22.87 6.58 51.56
C LEU A 39 -23.13 5.35 50.69
N MET A 40 -24.24 4.65 50.93
CA MET A 40 -24.69 3.54 50.09
C MET A 40 -25.14 4.02 48.70
N SER A 41 -25.84 5.15 48.60
CA SER A 41 -26.25 5.77 47.33
C SER A 41 -25.03 6.24 46.53
N GLU A 42 -24.03 6.82 47.19
CA GLU A 42 -22.78 7.23 46.57
C GLU A 42 -22.00 6.02 46.00
N ARG A 43 -21.94 4.91 46.74
CA ARG A 43 -21.37 3.64 46.25
C ARG A 43 -22.09 3.18 44.98
N GLN A 44 -23.41 3.17 45.01
CA GLN A 44 -24.23 2.74 43.86
C GLN A 44 -24.00 3.64 42.63
N MET A 45 -23.91 4.96 42.81
CA MET A 45 -23.61 5.89 41.72
C MET A 45 -22.26 5.58 41.07
N HIS A 46 -21.20 5.36 41.86
CA HIS A 46 -19.88 5.02 41.33
C HIS A 46 -19.86 3.67 40.60
N VAL A 47 -20.60 2.68 41.11
CA VAL A 47 -20.75 1.37 40.46
C VAL A 47 -21.49 1.49 39.12
N ILE A 48 -22.55 2.31 39.05
CA ILE A 48 -23.29 2.55 37.80
C ILE A 48 -22.39 3.22 36.76
N ILE A 49 -21.64 4.26 37.15
CA ILE A 49 -20.71 4.97 36.27
C ILE A 49 -19.65 4.00 35.72
N GLY A 50 -19.05 3.17 36.57
CA GLY A 50 -18.11 2.13 36.16
C GLY A 50 -18.73 1.11 35.20
N GLY A 51 -19.98 0.71 35.45
CA GLY A 51 -20.73 -0.21 34.60
C GLY A 51 -20.99 0.34 33.19
N VAL A 52 -21.34 1.63 33.09
CA VAL A 52 -21.52 2.31 31.79
C VAL A 52 -20.19 2.40 31.04
N MET A 53 -19.09 2.75 31.72
CA MET A 53 -17.75 2.76 31.10
C MET A 53 -17.36 1.38 30.58
N LEU A 54 -17.62 0.32 31.33
CA LEU A 54 -17.40 -1.06 30.89
C LEU A 54 -18.21 -1.37 29.63
N LEU A 55 -19.51 -1.06 29.62
CA LEU A 55 -20.37 -1.30 28.47
C LEU A 55 -19.87 -0.56 27.23
N CYS A 56 -19.56 0.74 27.35
CA CYS A 56 -19.00 1.53 26.25
C CYS A 56 -17.67 0.97 25.76
N GLY A 57 -16.78 0.56 26.68
CA GLY A 57 -15.51 -0.08 26.35
C GLY A 57 -15.69 -1.38 25.56
N VAL A 58 -16.62 -2.25 25.97
CA VAL A 58 -16.94 -3.49 25.26
C VAL A 58 -17.44 -3.19 23.85
N LEU A 59 -18.37 -2.24 23.71
CA LEU A 59 -18.91 -1.84 22.41
C LEU A 59 -17.82 -1.31 21.48
N MET A 60 -16.92 -0.46 21.99
CA MET A 60 -15.79 0.06 21.21
C MET A 60 -14.81 -1.02 20.77
N VAL A 61 -14.59 -2.06 21.57
CA VAL A 61 -13.73 -3.20 21.18
C VAL A 61 -14.43 -4.08 20.14
N ALA A 62 -15.71 -4.40 20.37
CA ALA A 62 -16.51 -5.26 19.49
C ALA A 62 -16.69 -4.63 18.10
N PHE A 63 -17.15 -3.38 18.04
CA PHE A 63 -17.47 -2.68 16.79
C PHE A 63 -16.32 -1.86 16.22
N GLY A 64 -15.23 -1.67 16.96
CA GLY A 64 -14.07 -0.86 16.54
C GLY A 64 -13.16 -1.48 15.49
N ARG A 65 -13.71 -2.23 14.51
CA ARG A 65 -12.95 -2.65 13.32
C ARG A 65 -12.36 -1.39 12.67
N LYS A 66 -11.03 -1.34 12.53
CA LYS A 66 -10.40 -0.38 11.62
C LYS A 66 -10.89 -0.82 10.24
N SER A 67 -11.66 0.00 9.55
CA SER A 67 -11.70 -0.03 8.10
C SER A 67 -10.30 0.37 7.66
N SER A 68 -9.40 -0.60 7.56
CA SER A 68 -8.35 -0.54 6.56
C SER A 68 -9.08 -0.57 5.22
N GLU A 69 -9.59 0.58 4.82
CA GLU A 69 -9.78 0.85 3.41
C GLU A 69 -8.37 0.76 2.84
N SER A 70 -8.11 -0.38 2.21
CA SER A 70 -6.84 -0.71 1.57
C SER A 70 -6.57 0.36 0.51
N GLN A 71 -5.78 1.36 0.89
CA GLN A 71 -5.02 2.13 -0.11
C GLN A 71 -4.05 1.23 -0.89
N GLU A 72 -3.91 -0.05 -0.51
CA GLU A 72 -3.11 -1.07 -1.17
C GLU A 72 -3.63 -1.49 -2.55
N ASP A 73 -4.90 -1.24 -2.89
CA ASP A 73 -5.44 -1.71 -4.17
C ASP A 73 -5.36 -0.66 -5.30
N LYS A 74 -4.77 0.52 -5.07
CA LYS A 74 -4.57 1.52 -6.13
C LYS A 74 -3.24 1.28 -6.83
N VAL A 75 -3.29 1.10 -8.15
CA VAL A 75 -2.10 0.93 -8.99
C VAL A 75 -1.73 2.27 -9.63
N LYS A 76 -0.45 2.44 -9.97
CA LYS A 76 -0.02 3.63 -10.71
C LYS A 76 -0.37 3.48 -12.20
N CYS A 77 -0.86 4.55 -12.80
CA CYS A 77 -1.08 4.63 -14.23
C CYS A 77 0.26 4.48 -14.97
N PRO A 78 0.38 3.57 -15.96
CA PRO A 78 1.63 3.35 -16.68
C PRO A 78 2.12 4.57 -17.49
N PHE A 79 1.24 5.53 -17.78
CA PHE A 79 1.55 6.68 -18.63
C PHE A 79 1.90 7.96 -17.86
N CYS A 80 1.20 8.23 -16.76
CA CYS A 80 1.38 9.47 -15.98
C CYS A 80 1.67 9.23 -14.49
N ALA A 81 1.81 7.97 -14.07
CA ALA A 81 2.10 7.56 -12.69
C ALA A 81 1.02 7.93 -11.64
N GLU A 82 -0.12 8.46 -12.05
CA GLU A 82 -1.25 8.79 -11.17
C GLU A 82 -1.88 7.53 -10.54
N LEU A 83 -2.36 7.62 -9.31
CA LEU A 83 -3.01 6.49 -8.64
C LEU A 83 -4.42 6.26 -9.21
N ILE A 84 -4.60 5.09 -9.83
CA ILE A 84 -5.84 4.66 -10.49
C ILE A 84 -6.36 3.37 -9.85
N ASN A 85 -7.67 3.12 -10.06
CA ASN A 85 -8.24 1.81 -9.72
C ASN A 85 -7.62 0.73 -10.62
N PRO A 86 -7.45 -0.50 -10.12
CA PRO A 86 -6.85 -1.59 -10.89
C PRO A 86 -7.77 -2.03 -12.05
N GLU A 87 -9.07 -1.77 -11.92
CA GLU A 87 -10.07 -2.00 -12.96
C GLU A 87 -10.29 -0.77 -13.87
N ALA A 88 -9.47 0.27 -13.75
CA ALA A 88 -9.62 1.46 -14.57
C ALA A 88 -9.38 1.13 -16.05
N ILE A 89 -10.41 1.32 -16.88
CA ILE A 89 -10.30 1.19 -18.34
C ILE A 89 -9.59 2.41 -18.94
N LYS A 90 -9.80 3.60 -18.36
CA LYS A 90 -9.22 4.85 -18.84
C LYS A 90 -8.71 5.68 -17.67
N CYS A 91 -7.53 6.28 -17.82
CA CYS A 91 -6.99 7.19 -16.81
C CYS A 91 -7.76 8.52 -16.84
N LYS A 92 -8.24 8.99 -15.68
CA LYS A 92 -8.92 10.29 -15.58
C LYS A 92 -7.97 11.48 -15.76
N HIS A 93 -6.68 11.30 -15.48
CA HIS A 93 -5.69 12.37 -15.52
C HIS A 93 -5.13 12.57 -16.93
N CYS A 94 -4.58 11.51 -17.55
CA CYS A 94 -3.97 11.62 -18.88
C CYS A 94 -4.89 11.18 -20.03
N GLY A 95 -6.01 10.51 -19.74
CA GLY A 95 -6.93 10.04 -20.78
C GLY A 95 -6.50 8.79 -21.55
N SER A 96 -5.39 8.15 -21.20
CA SER A 96 -4.93 6.90 -21.85
C SER A 96 -5.85 5.71 -21.55
N ASP A 97 -5.99 4.78 -22.52
CA ASP A 97 -6.79 3.55 -22.41
C ASP A 97 -5.93 2.44 -21.78
N ILE A 98 -6.12 2.20 -20.49
CA ILE A 98 -5.30 1.30 -19.69
C ILE A 98 -5.60 -0.17 -20.01
N LYS A 99 -6.86 -0.52 -20.31
CA LYS A 99 -7.26 -1.94 -20.44
C LYS A 99 -6.65 -2.59 -21.67
N LYS A 100 -6.70 -1.92 -22.82
CA LYS A 100 -6.16 -2.45 -24.07
C LYS A 100 -4.64 -2.60 -24.04
N GLU A 101 -3.95 -1.61 -23.46
CA GLU A 101 -2.48 -1.63 -23.41
C GLU A 101 -1.94 -2.57 -22.34
N VAL A 102 -2.61 -2.76 -21.20
CA VAL A 102 -2.20 -3.78 -20.21
C VAL A 102 -2.30 -5.20 -20.79
N GLU A 103 -3.32 -5.50 -21.60
CA GLU A 103 -3.39 -6.78 -22.30
C GLU A 103 -2.26 -6.94 -23.34
N ALA A 104 -1.96 -5.90 -24.11
CA ALA A 104 -0.86 -5.91 -25.08
C ALA A 104 0.52 -6.05 -24.41
N ILE A 105 0.74 -5.38 -23.27
CA ILE A 105 1.98 -5.45 -22.48
C ILE A 105 2.19 -6.84 -21.89
N LYS A 106 1.13 -7.55 -21.45
CA LYS A 106 1.25 -8.92 -20.95
C LYS A 106 1.76 -9.91 -22.00
N THR A 107 1.47 -9.64 -23.27
CA THR A 107 1.87 -10.50 -24.39
C THR A 107 3.15 -10.04 -25.08
N PHE A 108 3.74 -8.94 -24.64
CA PHE A 108 4.90 -8.34 -25.30
C PHE A 108 6.12 -9.27 -25.26
N ARG A 109 6.74 -9.51 -26.43
CA ARG A 109 8.03 -10.18 -26.58
C ARG A 109 9.02 -9.21 -27.22
N VAL A 110 10.27 -9.18 -26.74
CA VAL A 110 11.30 -8.28 -27.29
C VAL A 110 11.56 -8.60 -28.76
N SER A 111 11.39 -9.87 -29.15
CA SER A 111 11.49 -10.38 -30.52
C SER A 111 10.50 -9.78 -31.53
N ASP A 112 9.40 -9.15 -31.07
CA ASP A 112 8.37 -8.60 -31.96
C ASP A 112 8.73 -7.20 -32.50
N MET A 113 9.82 -6.59 -32.02
CA MET A 113 10.24 -5.27 -32.46
C MET A 113 11.22 -5.35 -33.63
N GLU A 114 11.05 -4.46 -34.60
CA GLU A 114 11.99 -4.31 -35.70
C GLU A 114 13.28 -3.63 -35.21
N PHE A 115 14.44 -4.27 -35.46
CA PHE A 115 15.75 -3.75 -35.04
C PHE A 115 16.08 -2.35 -35.59
N ASN A 116 15.45 -1.98 -36.71
CA ASN A 116 15.60 -0.68 -37.37
C ASN A 116 15.06 0.49 -36.54
N GLU A 117 14.19 0.25 -35.56
CA GLU A 117 13.62 1.32 -34.73
C GLU A 117 14.61 1.89 -33.70
N PHE A 118 15.71 1.21 -33.42
CA PHE A 118 16.63 1.58 -32.33
C PHE A 118 17.81 2.45 -32.76
N PHE A 119 17.93 2.76 -34.05
CA PHE A 119 19.01 3.60 -34.57
C PHE A 119 18.52 4.49 -35.70
N VAL A 120 19.08 5.70 -35.76
CA VAL A 120 18.85 6.67 -36.83
C VAL A 120 20.05 6.65 -37.76
N THR A 121 19.79 6.73 -39.07
CA THR A 121 20.83 6.85 -40.09
C THR A 121 20.84 8.28 -40.64
N ASP A 122 21.95 8.99 -40.49
CA ASP A 122 22.14 10.32 -41.07
C ASP A 122 22.29 10.23 -42.60
N LYS A 123 22.04 11.34 -43.30
CA LYS A 123 22.23 11.49 -44.76
C LYS A 123 23.65 11.16 -45.22
N LYS A 124 24.61 11.15 -44.30
CA LYS A 124 26.02 10.77 -44.52
C LYS A 124 26.30 9.28 -44.31
N GLY A 125 25.29 8.48 -43.99
CA GLY A 125 25.43 7.04 -43.69
C GLY A 125 25.95 6.72 -42.29
N ASN A 126 26.02 7.71 -41.39
CA ASN A 126 26.37 7.49 -39.99
C ASN A 126 25.17 6.95 -39.22
N HIS A 127 25.39 5.93 -38.39
CA HIS A 127 24.36 5.38 -37.51
C HIS A 127 24.56 5.89 -36.09
N ASP A 128 23.50 6.40 -35.46
CA ASP A 128 23.46 6.70 -34.03
C ASP A 128 22.23 6.06 -33.38
N ILE A 129 22.27 5.83 -32.07
CA ILE A 129 21.15 5.22 -31.36
C ILE A 129 19.99 6.19 -31.15
N ASP A 130 18.77 5.66 -31.22
CA ASP A 130 17.57 6.40 -30.83
C ASP A 130 17.32 6.21 -29.32
N TYR A 131 17.75 7.20 -28.54
CA TYR A 131 17.59 7.19 -27.08
C TYR A 131 16.13 7.15 -26.63
N ALA A 132 15.21 7.78 -27.38
CA ALA A 132 13.80 7.81 -27.02
C ALA A 132 13.18 6.42 -27.17
N LYS A 133 13.55 5.70 -28.23
CA LYS A 133 13.10 4.32 -28.47
C LYS A 133 13.69 3.33 -27.47
N ILE A 134 14.97 3.47 -27.12
CA ILE A 134 15.60 2.66 -26.05
C ILE A 134 14.92 2.91 -24.70
N HIS A 135 14.58 4.17 -24.39
CA HIS A 135 13.86 4.51 -23.17
C HIS A 135 12.46 3.89 -23.15
N ALA A 136 11.72 3.97 -24.27
CA ALA A 136 10.40 3.37 -24.40
C ALA A 136 10.45 1.85 -24.19
N LEU A 137 11.45 1.18 -24.77
CA LEU A 137 11.69 -0.25 -24.54
C LEU A 137 11.90 -0.57 -23.07
N ALA A 138 12.76 0.18 -22.38
CA ALA A 138 13.02 -0.04 -20.96
C ALA A 138 11.76 0.12 -20.10
N ILE A 139 10.89 1.09 -20.44
CA ILE A 139 9.59 1.28 -19.77
C ILE A 139 8.70 0.05 -19.99
N ILE A 140 8.56 -0.42 -21.24
CA ILE A 140 7.70 -1.55 -21.57
C ILE A 140 8.17 -2.82 -20.84
N MET A 141 9.47 -3.09 -20.82
CA MET A 141 10.04 -4.25 -20.12
C MET A 141 9.75 -4.22 -18.61
N LYS A 142 9.82 -3.04 -17.97
CA LYS A 142 9.45 -2.87 -16.56
C LYS A 142 7.95 -3.05 -16.33
N GLN A 143 7.12 -2.52 -17.23
CA GLN A 143 5.66 -2.65 -17.14
C GLN A 143 5.17 -4.09 -17.35
N ALA A 144 5.85 -4.86 -18.22
CA ALA A 144 5.54 -6.27 -18.46
C ALA A 144 5.87 -7.18 -17.27
N ASN A 145 6.74 -6.74 -16.35
CA ASN A 145 7.15 -7.53 -15.18
C ASN A 145 6.92 -6.73 -13.87
N PRO A 146 5.65 -6.46 -13.50
CA PRO A 146 5.35 -5.69 -12.30
C PRO A 146 5.80 -6.43 -11.04
N GLY A 147 6.55 -5.74 -10.17
CA GLY A 147 7.02 -6.28 -8.88
C GLY A 147 8.30 -7.13 -8.93
N VAL A 148 8.93 -7.26 -10.11
CA VAL A 148 10.22 -7.94 -10.27
C VAL A 148 11.36 -6.91 -10.14
N ASN A 149 12.48 -7.32 -9.53
CA ASN A 149 13.67 -6.46 -9.41
C ASN A 149 14.21 -6.11 -10.81
N PRO A 150 14.55 -4.84 -11.12
CA PRO A 150 15.09 -4.46 -12.42
C PRO A 150 16.24 -5.34 -12.95
N ALA A 151 17.15 -5.78 -12.08
CA ALA A 151 18.25 -6.67 -12.47
C ALA A 151 17.76 -8.03 -12.99
N ASP A 152 16.76 -8.63 -12.34
CA ASP A 152 16.20 -9.92 -12.75
C ASP A 152 15.45 -9.82 -14.09
N ILE A 153 14.87 -8.65 -14.39
CA ILE A 153 14.22 -8.37 -15.69
C ILE A 153 15.24 -8.42 -16.82
N TRP A 154 16.42 -7.83 -16.60
CA TRP A 154 17.52 -7.86 -17.57
C TRP A 154 17.98 -9.29 -17.85
N ASP A 155 18.29 -10.07 -16.80
CA ASP A 155 18.80 -11.42 -16.96
C ASP A 155 17.81 -12.34 -17.71
N LYS A 156 16.50 -12.21 -17.42
CA LYS A 156 15.45 -12.97 -18.10
C LYS A 156 15.36 -12.67 -19.61
N ASN A 157 15.70 -11.45 -20.03
CA ASN A 157 15.52 -10.97 -21.40
C ASN A 157 16.85 -10.88 -22.17
N LYS A 158 17.97 -11.26 -21.53
CA LYS A 158 19.33 -11.09 -22.03
C LYS A 158 19.56 -11.73 -23.40
N ASP A 159 19.05 -12.94 -23.60
CA ASP A 159 19.21 -13.67 -24.86
C ASP A 159 18.48 -12.97 -26.02
N GLU A 160 17.26 -12.48 -25.79
CA GLU A 160 16.48 -11.72 -26.77
C GLU A 160 17.14 -10.37 -27.09
N ILE A 161 17.66 -9.67 -26.06
CA ILE A 161 18.41 -8.41 -26.24
C ILE A 161 19.68 -8.66 -27.05
N MET A 162 20.41 -9.75 -26.81
CA MET A 162 21.59 -10.11 -27.59
C MET A 162 21.25 -10.45 -29.04
N ALA A 163 20.17 -11.18 -29.29
CA ALA A 163 19.69 -11.46 -30.64
C ALA A 163 19.37 -10.16 -31.39
N LEU A 164 18.62 -9.25 -30.76
CA LEU A 164 18.28 -7.94 -31.31
C LEU A 164 19.53 -7.09 -31.59
N LYS A 165 20.47 -7.04 -30.63
CA LYS A 165 21.77 -6.35 -30.79
C LYS A 165 22.56 -6.88 -32.00
N ASN A 166 22.57 -8.19 -32.21
CA ASN A 166 23.31 -8.81 -33.30
C ASN A 166 22.74 -8.50 -34.69
N MET A 167 21.48 -8.07 -34.78
CA MET A 167 20.86 -7.61 -36.02
C MET A 167 21.20 -6.13 -36.34
N MET A 168 21.64 -5.34 -35.36
CA MET A 168 21.99 -3.92 -35.56
C MET A 168 23.37 -3.72 -36.21
N PRO A 169 23.65 -2.56 -36.81
CA PRO A 169 24.99 -2.18 -37.27
C PRO A 169 26.02 -2.23 -36.14
N SER A 170 27.22 -2.77 -36.38
CA SER A 170 28.26 -2.99 -35.36
C SER A 170 28.61 -1.73 -34.55
N ILE A 171 28.57 -0.56 -35.21
CA ILE A 171 28.89 0.76 -34.64
C ILE A 171 27.98 1.12 -33.46
N VAL A 172 26.70 0.70 -33.49
CA VAL A 172 25.71 1.08 -32.47
C VAL A 172 25.48 0.02 -31.40
N ARG A 173 25.98 -1.21 -31.60
CA ARG A 173 25.68 -2.37 -30.72
C ARG A 173 26.06 -2.15 -29.26
N GLU A 174 27.30 -1.75 -29.00
CA GLU A 174 27.78 -1.52 -27.63
C GLU A 174 27.06 -0.33 -26.97
N LYS A 175 26.80 0.72 -27.76
CA LYS A 175 26.11 1.92 -27.29
C LYS A 175 24.67 1.62 -26.91
N PHE A 176 23.97 0.82 -27.71
CA PHE A 176 22.62 0.32 -27.43
C PHE A 176 22.58 -0.51 -26.14
N GLU A 177 23.45 -1.51 -26.01
CA GLU A 177 23.49 -2.40 -24.85
C GLU A 177 23.77 -1.64 -23.56
N LYS A 178 24.79 -0.76 -23.57
CA LYS A 178 25.16 0.05 -22.41
C LYS A 178 24.02 0.99 -22.00
N GLN A 179 23.37 1.63 -22.97
CA GLN A 179 22.25 2.52 -22.70
C GLN A 179 21.05 1.77 -22.14
N LEU A 180 20.68 0.63 -22.72
CA LEU A 180 19.56 -0.16 -22.22
C LEU A 180 19.84 -0.72 -20.82
N HIS A 181 21.03 -1.27 -20.58
CA HIS A 181 21.45 -1.81 -19.27
C HIS A 181 21.39 -0.74 -18.17
N SER A 182 21.69 0.53 -18.48
CA SER A 182 21.62 1.63 -17.51
C SER A 182 20.23 1.84 -16.88
N TYR A 183 19.16 1.36 -17.53
CA TYR A 183 17.82 1.43 -16.98
C TYR A 183 17.50 0.30 -16.00
N PHE A 184 18.31 -0.76 -15.93
CA PHE A 184 18.07 -1.96 -15.12
C PHE A 184 19.13 -2.20 -14.04
N SER A 185 20.21 -1.41 -14.05
CA SER A 185 21.28 -1.42 -13.04
C SER A 185 20.96 -0.57 -11.81
#